data_AF-A0A7V4WES9-F1
#
_entry.id   AF-A0A7V4WES9-F1
#
_cell.length_a   1.000
_cell.length_b   1.000
_cell.length_c   1.000
_cell.angle_alpha   90.00
_cell.angle_beta   90.00
_cell.angle_gamma   90.00
#
_symmetry.space_group_name_H-M   'P 1'
#
loop_
_entity.id
_entity.type
_entity.pdbx_description
1 polymer ?
#
loop_
_entity_poly.entity_id
_entity_poly.type
_entity_poly.pdbx_seq_one_letter_code
_entity_poly.pdbx_strand_id
1 'polypeptide(L)'
;SDIDSDSSSKDHWQRTMQGHAAANMMPLMASNRIGKETSKEVETTFYGSSFIADQTGAKVAEADKNSQTIITAVFDLEEVRKYRENWVVYRDRRPDCYEALMTLDGVNQYHRK
;
A
#
# COMPACT_ATOMS: atom_id res chain seq x y z
N SER A 1 8.72 -16.57 25.86
CA SER A 1 8.17 -15.39 25.17
C SER A 1 7.87 -15.81 23.77
N ASP A 2 6.59 -16.03 23.50
CA ASP A 2 6.07 -16.55 22.24
C ASP A 2 6.36 -15.53 21.14
N ILE A 3 7.43 -15.78 20.38
CA ILE A 3 7.64 -15.13 19.10
C ILE A 3 6.57 -15.75 18.21
N ASP A 4 5.51 -14.98 17.93
CA ASP A 4 4.45 -15.35 16.99
C ASP A 4 5.09 -15.97 15.74
N SER A 5 4.83 -17.26 15.54
CA SER A 5 5.30 -18.02 14.38
C SER A 5 4.54 -17.65 13.10
N ASP A 6 3.62 -16.70 13.17
CA ASP A 6 2.96 -16.10 12.02
C ASP A 6 3.91 -15.05 11.41
N SER A 7 4.92 -15.52 10.66
CA SER A 7 5.80 -14.71 9.81
C SER A 7 5.03 -14.10 8.62
N SER A 8 3.85 -13.57 8.89
CA SER A 8 2.99 -12.92 7.91
C SER A 8 3.47 -11.49 7.70
N SER A 9 3.83 -11.16 6.46
CA SER A 9 4.16 -9.79 6.06
C SER A 9 2.94 -8.88 5.98
N LYS A 10 1.74 -9.37 6.32
CA LYS A 10 0.45 -8.67 6.23
C LYS A 10 0.53 -7.22 6.72
N ASP A 11 0.91 -7.02 7.97
CA ASP A 11 0.84 -5.70 8.59
C ASP A 11 1.82 -4.70 7.96
N HIS A 12 2.99 -5.20 7.55
CA HIS A 12 3.95 -4.41 6.78
C HIS A 12 3.38 -4.05 5.41
N TRP A 13 2.81 -5.03 4.70
CA TRP A 13 2.17 -4.85 3.39
C TRP A 13 1.03 -3.84 3.43
N GLN A 14 0.14 -3.93 4.44
CA GLN A 14 -0.95 -2.97 4.62
C GLN A 14 -0.43 -1.56 4.91
N ARG A 15 0.49 -1.40 5.87
CA ARG A 15 1.04 -0.08 6.24
C ARG A 15 1.70 0.63 5.05
N THR A 16 2.46 -0.09 4.23
CA THR A 16 3.10 0.48 3.04
C THR A 16 2.07 1.07 2.07
N MET A 17 0.99 0.36 1.79
CA MET A 17 -0.07 0.85 0.90
C MET A 17 -0.97 1.91 1.54
N GLN A 18 -1.23 1.85 2.85
CA GLN A 18 -1.88 2.94 3.57
C GLN A 18 -1.05 4.23 3.43
N GLY A 19 0.28 4.12 3.48
CA GLY A 19 1.20 5.21 3.18
C GLY A 19 1.05 5.75 1.75
N HIS A 20 0.86 4.89 0.75
CA HIS A 20 0.60 5.34 -0.62
C HIS A 20 -0.73 6.11 -0.74
N ALA A 21 -1.79 5.64 -0.09
CA ALA A 21 -3.07 6.34 -0.05
C ALA A 21 -2.94 7.72 0.59
N ALA A 22 -2.29 7.80 1.76
CA ALA A 22 -2.07 9.05 2.49
C ALA A 22 -1.15 10.03 1.73
N ALA A 23 -0.04 9.55 1.16
CA ALA A 23 0.92 10.41 0.44
C ALA A 23 0.34 11.05 -0.83
N ASN A 24 -0.67 10.41 -1.42
CA ASN A 24 -1.33 10.87 -2.64
C ASN A 24 -2.75 11.43 -2.40
N MET A 25 -3.27 11.30 -1.19
CA MET A 25 -4.65 11.68 -0.84
C MET A 25 -5.67 11.08 -1.80
N MET A 26 -5.59 9.76 -1.93
CA MET A 26 -6.41 8.95 -2.82
C MET A 26 -6.85 7.67 -2.10
N PRO A 27 -8.13 7.26 -2.22
CA PRO A 27 -8.56 5.94 -1.78
C PRO A 27 -7.78 4.84 -2.49
N LEU A 28 -7.52 3.74 -1.79
CA LEU A 28 -6.78 2.59 -2.28
C LEU A 28 -7.51 1.29 -1.92
N MET A 29 -7.57 0.37 -2.88
CA MET A 29 -8.15 -0.96 -2.69
C MET A 29 -7.11 -2.02 -3.03
N ALA A 30 -6.89 -2.96 -2.12
CA ALA A 30 -5.97 -4.07 -2.31
C ALA A 30 -6.71 -5.40 -2.12
N SER A 31 -6.62 -6.26 -3.14
CA SER A 31 -7.19 -7.61 -3.12
C SER A 31 -6.06 -8.64 -3.03
N ASN A 32 -6.19 -9.59 -2.11
CA ASN A 32 -5.24 -10.66 -1.92
C ASN A 32 -5.95 -12.02 -1.81
N ARG A 33 -5.19 -13.08 -2.09
CA ARG A 33 -5.66 -14.47 -2.05
C ARG A 33 -5.77 -14.98 -0.62
N ILE A 34 -6.61 -15.98 -0.41
CA ILE A 34 -6.71 -16.78 0.82
C ILE A 34 -6.35 -18.24 0.54
N GLY A 35 -6.00 -18.97 1.59
CA GLY A 35 -5.82 -20.41 1.53
C GLY A 35 -4.41 -20.85 1.19
N LYS A 36 -4.25 -22.16 1.07
CA LYS A 36 -2.96 -22.84 0.97
C LYS A 36 -2.78 -23.38 -0.43
N GLU A 37 -1.68 -23.03 -1.07
CA GLU A 37 -1.30 -23.57 -2.38
C GLU A 37 0.05 -24.29 -2.26
N THR A 38 0.09 -25.50 -2.81
CA THR A 38 1.32 -26.29 -2.91
C THR A 38 1.70 -26.38 -4.38
N SER A 39 2.89 -25.89 -4.73
CA SER A 39 3.46 -25.99 -6.06
C SER A 39 4.83 -26.63 -5.97
N LYS A 40 5.00 -27.78 -6.63
CA LYS A 40 6.18 -28.65 -6.51
C LYS A 40 6.44 -28.99 -5.04
N GLU A 41 7.51 -28.45 -4.46
CA GLU A 41 7.96 -28.66 -3.07
C GLU A 41 7.77 -27.41 -2.20
N VAL A 42 7.21 -26.33 -2.76
CA VAL A 42 6.98 -25.08 -2.03
C VAL A 42 5.51 -24.98 -1.64
N GLU A 43 5.30 -24.77 -0.36
CA GLU A 43 3.99 -24.55 0.24
C GLU A 43 3.85 -23.08 0.62
N THR A 44 2.81 -22.43 0.11
CA THR A 44 2.51 -21.02 0.42
C THR A 44 1.12 -20.93 1.03
N THR A 45 1.03 -20.26 2.18
CA THR A 45 -0.25 -19.90 2.79
C THR A 45 -0.49 -18.42 2.54
N PHE A 46 -1.52 -18.10 1.76
CA PHE A 46 -1.91 -16.72 1.51
C PHE A 46 -2.73 -16.17 2.68
N TYR A 47 -2.42 -14.96 3.10
CA TYR A 47 -2.93 -14.36 4.34
C TYR A 47 -4.19 -13.51 4.15
N GLY A 48 -4.83 -13.54 2.97
CA GLY A 48 -6.02 -12.73 2.69
C GLY A 48 -5.79 -11.27 3.03
N SER A 49 -6.59 -10.74 3.94
CA SER A 49 -6.43 -9.38 4.48
C SER A 49 -6.54 -8.29 3.42
N SER A 50 -7.31 -8.57 2.36
CA SER A 50 -7.77 -7.57 1.40
C SER A 50 -8.41 -6.40 2.15
N PHE A 51 -8.16 -5.17 1.73
CA PHE A 51 -8.68 -4.00 2.44
C PHE A 51 -8.93 -2.82 1.50
N ILE A 52 -9.71 -1.87 2.01
CA ILE A 52 -9.96 -0.57 1.41
C ILE A 52 -9.46 0.47 2.40
N ALA A 53 -8.60 1.38 1.94
CA ALA A 53 -8.19 2.58 2.66
C ALA A 53 -8.78 3.83 2.02
N ASP A 54 -9.13 4.81 2.84
CA ASP A 54 -9.54 6.14 2.39
C ASP A 54 -8.33 7.01 1.99
N GLN A 55 -8.60 8.24 1.54
CA GLN A 55 -7.58 9.22 1.14
C GLN A 55 -6.61 9.63 2.25
N THR A 56 -6.90 9.34 3.52
CA THR A 56 -5.98 9.59 4.64
C THR A 56 -5.10 8.39 4.97
N GLY A 57 -5.34 7.26 4.29
CA GLY A 57 -4.71 5.97 4.59
C GLY A 57 -5.40 5.20 5.71
N ALA A 58 -6.53 5.68 6.24
CA ALA A 58 -7.29 4.93 7.24
C ALA A 58 -8.03 3.76 6.57
N LYS A 59 -7.96 2.57 7.16
CA LYS A 59 -8.72 1.40 6.66
C LYS A 59 -10.20 1.59 6.95
N VAL A 60 -11.03 1.57 5.91
CA VAL A 60 -12.49 1.69 6.01
C VAL A 60 -13.20 0.34 5.87
N ALA A 61 -12.53 -0.66 5.30
CA ALA A 61 -12.99 -2.04 5.27
C ALA A 61 -11.80 -2.99 5.18
N GLU A 62 -11.90 -4.17 5.79
CA GLU A 62 -10.88 -5.21 5.74
C GLU A 62 -11.52 -6.60 5.81
N ALA A 63 -11.07 -7.51 4.95
CA ALA A 63 -11.41 -8.92 4.99
C ALA A 63 -10.49 -9.67 5.97
N ASP A 64 -10.95 -10.81 6.49
CA ASP A 64 -10.09 -11.67 7.30
C ASP A 64 -9.02 -12.41 6.45
N LYS A 65 -8.26 -13.30 7.10
CA LYS A 65 -7.19 -14.07 6.45
C LYS A 65 -7.64 -15.35 5.74
N ASN A 66 -8.86 -15.82 6.00
CA ASN A 66 -9.24 -17.22 5.75
C ASN A 66 -10.54 -17.38 4.93
N SER A 67 -11.37 -16.34 4.84
CA SER A 67 -12.74 -16.43 4.35
C SER A 67 -12.91 -15.67 3.05
N GLN A 68 -13.61 -16.29 2.09
CA GLN A 68 -14.01 -15.60 0.88
C GLN A 68 -14.96 -14.44 1.25
N THR A 69 -14.56 -13.22 0.93
CA THR A 69 -15.23 -12.02 1.42
C THR A 69 -15.38 -10.99 0.31
N ILE A 70 -16.52 -10.31 0.28
CA ILE A 70 -16.73 -9.10 -0.51
C ILE A 70 -16.76 -7.92 0.47
N ILE A 71 -15.82 -6.99 0.31
CA ILE A 71 -15.80 -5.73 1.05
C ILE A 71 -16.18 -4.59 0.10
N THR A 72 -16.91 -3.60 0.62
CA THR A 72 -17.36 -2.44 -0.17
C THR A 72 -17.15 -1.16 0.61
N ALA A 73 -16.95 -0.05 -0.10
CA ALA A 73 -16.90 1.30 0.44
C ALA A 73 -17.39 2.27 -0.63
N VAL A 74 -17.92 3.41 -0.20
CA VAL A 74 -18.40 4.48 -1.08
C VAL A 74 -17.55 5.71 -0.83
N PHE A 75 -17.06 6.33 -1.90
CA PHE A 75 -16.28 7.57 -1.84
C PHE A 75 -16.95 8.64 -2.69
N ASP A 76 -17.10 9.83 -2.12
CA ASP A 76 -17.37 11.03 -2.90
C ASP A 76 -16.05 11.54 -3.49
N LEU A 77 -15.88 11.35 -4.80
CA LEU A 77 -14.65 11.71 -5.49
C LEU A 77 -14.41 13.22 -5.55
N GLU A 78 -15.47 14.02 -5.46
CA GLU A 78 -15.37 15.48 -5.46
C GLU A 78 -14.87 15.97 -4.10
N GLU A 79 -15.35 15.40 -3.00
CA GLU A 79 -14.81 15.68 -1.67
C GLU A 79 -13.36 15.21 -1.52
N VAL A 80 -13.02 14.03 -2.06
CA VAL A 80 -11.63 13.55 -2.11
C VAL A 80 -10.74 14.50 -2.91
N ARG A 81 -11.23 15.02 -4.05
CA ARG A 81 -10.50 16.00 -4.88
C ARG A 81 -10.25 17.30 -4.10
N LYS A 82 -11.29 17.86 -3.47
CA LYS A 82 -11.16 19.07 -2.64
C LYS A 82 -10.17 18.87 -1.48
N TYR A 83 -10.25 17.72 -0.80
CA TYR A 83 -9.31 17.38 0.27
C TYR A 83 -7.86 17.37 -0.23
N ARG A 84 -7.60 16.73 -1.37
CA ARG A 84 -6.27 16.66 -2.00
C ARG A 84 -5.76 18.02 -2.45
N GLU A 85 -6.62 18.90 -2.97
CA GLU A 85 -6.25 20.25 -3.40
C GLU A 85 -5.93 21.19 -2.23
N ASN A 86 -6.57 21.00 -1.09
CA ASN A 86 -6.28 21.75 0.13
C ASN A 86 -4.88 21.45 0.70
N TRP A 87 -4.37 20.24 0.42
CA TRP A 87 -3.03 19.84 0.81
C TRP A 87 -2.05 20.11 -0.35
N VAL A 88 -1.14 21.04 -0.11
CA VAL A 88 -0.21 21.56 -1.12
C VAL A 88 0.89 20.57 -1.54
N VAL A 89 0.82 19.31 -1.10
CA VAL A 89 1.85 18.27 -1.35
C VAL A 89 2.16 18.13 -2.83
N TYR A 90 1.15 18.12 -3.71
CA TYR A 90 1.38 18.02 -5.16
C TYR A 90 2.07 19.25 -5.75
N ARG A 91 1.69 20.45 -5.29
CA ARG A 91 2.29 21.72 -5.71
C ARG A 91 3.74 21.84 -5.24
N ASP A 92 4.02 21.37 -4.04
CA ASP A 92 5.30 21.54 -3.35
C ASP A 92 6.31 20.41 -3.68
N ARG A 93 5.94 19.47 -4.56
CA ARG A 93 6.89 18.45 -5.06
C ARG A 93 8.08 19.13 -5.72
N ARG A 94 9.25 18.49 -5.62
CA ARG A 94 10.51 18.96 -6.19
C ARG A 94 11.09 17.95 -7.18
N PRO A 95 10.51 17.83 -8.39
CA PRO A 95 10.99 16.89 -9.41
C PRO A 95 12.47 17.08 -9.75
N ASP A 96 12.96 18.32 -9.68
CA ASP A 96 14.36 18.68 -9.86
C ASP A 96 15.30 18.04 -8.83
N CYS A 97 14.79 17.63 -7.66
CA CYS A 97 15.56 16.93 -6.63
C CYS A 97 15.42 15.40 -6.69
N TYR A 98 14.66 14.84 -7.63
CA TYR A 98 14.31 13.41 -7.64
C TYR A 98 15.23 12.55 -8.50
N GLU A 99 16.30 13.11 -9.07
CA GLU A 99 17.23 12.36 -9.93
C GLU A 99 17.80 11.11 -9.27
N ALA A 100 18.08 11.16 -7.96
CA ALA A 100 18.60 9.99 -7.22
C ALA A 100 17.63 8.79 -7.25
N LEU A 101 16.32 9.03 -7.32
CA LEU A 101 15.31 7.96 -7.42
C LEU A 101 15.37 7.20 -8.74
N MET A 102 16.07 7.73 -9.76
CA MET A 102 16.29 7.08 -11.05
C MET A 102 17.49 6.12 -11.04
N THR A 103 18.12 5.92 -9.89
CA THR A 103 19.27 5.03 -9.69
C THR A 103 18.94 3.93 -8.68
N LEU A 104 19.68 2.82 -8.71
CA LEU A 104 19.53 1.74 -7.72
C LEU A 104 20.45 1.92 -6.50
N ASP A 105 21.64 2.50 -6.70
CA ASP A 105 22.70 2.65 -5.70
C ASP A 105 22.86 4.08 -5.15
N GLY A 106 22.02 5.02 -5.62
CA GLY A 106 22.08 6.43 -5.24
C GLY A 106 23.17 7.23 -5.95
N VAL A 107 23.89 6.65 -6.91
CA VAL A 107 25.01 7.30 -7.61
C VAL A 107 24.68 7.55 -9.06
N ASN A 108 24.63 8.83 -9.46
CA ASN A 108 24.41 9.21 -10.85
C ASN A 108 25.76 9.26 -11.59
N GLN A 109 26.00 8.31 -12.50
CA GLN A 109 27.30 8.18 -13.20
C GLN A 109 27.67 9.41 -14.04
N TYR A 110 26.69 10.23 -14.43
CA TYR A 110 26.91 11.47 -15.19
C TYR A 110 27.44 12.65 -14.34
N HIS A 111 27.43 12.54 -13.00
CA HIS A 111 27.88 13.60 -12.09
C HIS A 111 29.24 13.30 -11.42
N ARG A 112 29.91 12.19 -11.76
CA ARG A 112 31.31 11.95 -11.37
C ARG A 112 32.25 12.73 -12.31
N LYS A 113 32.63 13.93 -11.90
CA LYS A 113 33.88 14.57 -12.37
C LYS A 113 35.06 14.00 -11.59
#